data_AF-A0A315DC03-F1
#
_entry.id   AF-A0A315DC03-F1
#
_cell.length_a   1.000
_cell.length_b   1.000
_cell.length_c   1.000
_cell.angle_alpha   90.00
_cell.angle_beta   90.00
_cell.angle_gamma   90.00
#
_symmetry.space_group_name_H-M   'P 1'
#
loop_
_entity.id
_entity.type
_entity.pdbx_description
1 polymer ?
#
loop_
_entity_poly.entity_id
_entity_poly.type
_entity_poly.pdbx_seq_one_letter_code
_entity_poly.pdbx_strand_id
1 'polypeptide(L)' 'MSGPKLPVSKTSWLRTIQAVLWSFIGLRKNAEYQQDIEKLNPFHIIGVAIGAALLFVLGLIALVNWVVVQPTGL' A
#
# COMPACT_ATOMS: atom_id res chain seq x y z
N MET A 1 31.82 -19.71 -29.04
CA MET A 1 32.19 -19.93 -27.63
C MET A 1 31.94 -18.63 -26.87
N SER A 2 30.80 -18.49 -26.19
CA SER A 2 30.51 -17.42 -25.22
C SER A 2 29.37 -17.92 -24.33
N GLY A 3 29.67 -18.17 -23.06
CA GLY A 3 28.78 -18.84 -22.11
C GLY A 3 27.62 -17.97 -21.62
N PRO A 4 26.55 -18.59 -21.09
CA PRO A 4 25.40 -17.87 -20.55
C PRO A 4 25.76 -17.11 -19.27
N LYS A 5 25.27 -15.87 -19.16
CA LYS A 5 25.45 -14.98 -18.00
C LYS A 5 24.69 -15.50 -16.76
N LEU A 6 25.35 -15.43 -15.61
CA LEU A 6 24.95 -16.01 -14.33
C LEU A 6 23.58 -15.50 -13.82
N PRO A 7 22.80 -16.35 -13.14
CA PRO A 7 21.55 -15.98 -12.48
C PRO A 7 21.82 -15.13 -11.22
N VAL A 8 21.28 -13.90 -11.21
CA VAL A 8 21.28 -13.01 -10.04
C VAL A 8 20.40 -13.60 -8.93
N SER A 9 20.97 -13.61 -7.73
CA SER A 9 20.58 -14.37 -6.56
C SER A 9 19.49 -13.72 -5.69
N LYS A 10 18.55 -14.57 -5.23
CA LYS A 10 18.02 -14.72 -3.85
C LYS A 10 17.33 -13.57 -3.08
N THR A 11 17.05 -12.39 -3.63
CA THR A 11 16.37 -11.29 -2.88
C THR A 11 14.89 -11.01 -3.27
N SER A 12 14.30 -11.82 -4.14
CA SER A 12 12.91 -11.64 -4.57
C SER A 12 11.90 -11.72 -3.42
N TRP A 13 12.19 -12.49 -2.35
CA TRP A 13 11.26 -12.67 -1.24
C TRP A 13 11.09 -11.39 -0.39
N LEU A 14 12.17 -10.66 -0.11
CA LEU A 14 12.11 -9.36 0.55
C LEU A 14 11.37 -8.32 -0.31
N ARG A 15 11.49 -8.41 -1.65
CA ARG A 15 10.74 -7.57 -2.59
C ARG A 15 9.25 -7.91 -2.60
N THR A 16 8.88 -9.17 -2.37
CA THR A 16 7.48 -9.56 -2.15
C THR A 16 6.95 -8.99 -0.84
N ILE A 17 7.71 -9.05 0.26
CA ILE A 17 7.29 -8.44 1.54
C ILE A 17 7.13 -6.92 1.39
N GLN A 18 8.08 -6.25 0.74
CA GLN A 18 7.94 -4.83 0.40
C GLN A 18 6.73 -4.55 -0.49
N ALA A 19 6.43 -5.40 -1.47
CA ALA A 19 5.23 -5.26 -2.30
C ALA A 19 3.94 -5.46 -1.49
N VAL A 20 3.97 -6.35 -0.49
CA VAL A 20 2.85 -6.59 0.44
C VAL A 20 2.66 -5.38 1.35
N LEU A 21 3.73 -4.84 1.93
CA LEU A 21 3.67 -3.61 2.74
C LEU A 21 3.19 -2.40 1.94
N TRP A 22 3.64 -2.25 0.69
CA TRP A 22 3.13 -1.23 -0.22
C TRP A 22 1.63 -1.42 -0.52
N SER A 23 1.14 -2.66 -0.50
CA SER A 23 -0.29 -2.97 -0.61
C SER A 23 -1.09 -2.58 0.63
N PHE A 24 -0.48 -2.57 1.82
CA PHE A 24 -1.12 -2.07 3.05
C PHE A 24 -1.19 -0.54 3.12
N ILE A 25 -0.18 0.14 2.58
CA ILE A 25 -0.12 1.61 2.56
C ILE A 25 -1.05 2.20 1.48
N GLY A 26 -1.28 1.47 0.38
CA GLY A 26 -2.25 1.87 -0.64
C GLY A 26 -1.70 2.69 -1.82
N LEU A 27 -0.39 2.92 -1.94
CA LEU A 27 0.20 3.59 -3.14
C LEU A 27 1.04 2.64 -4.00
N ARG A 28 0.40 1.58 -4.52
CA ARG A 28 0.96 0.80 -5.63
C ARG A 28 0.01 0.74 -6.84
N LYS A 29 -0.32 1.91 -7.39
CA LYS A 29 -0.89 2.02 -8.75
C LYS A 29 -0.42 3.30 -9.41
N ASN A 30 0.65 3.20 -10.22
CA ASN A 30 1.11 4.31 -11.06
C ASN A 30 1.66 3.85 -12.42
N ALA A 31 1.35 2.63 -12.86
CA ALA A 31 1.82 2.13 -14.16
C ALA A 31 0.69 1.94 -15.17
N GLU A 32 -0.39 1.22 -14.83
CA GLU A 32 -1.52 1.00 -15.77
C GLU A 32 -2.65 2.03 -15.67
N TYR A 33 -2.65 2.89 -14.65
CA TYR A 33 -3.81 3.73 -14.34
C TYR A 33 -4.10 4.79 -15.42
N GLN A 34 -3.07 5.23 -16.16
CA GLN A 34 -3.19 6.29 -17.16
C GLN A 34 -3.92 5.87 -18.44
N GLN A 35 -3.95 4.58 -18.77
CA GLN A 35 -4.59 4.10 -20.01
C GLN A 35 -6.12 3.94 -19.87
N ASP A 36 -6.63 3.77 -18.65
CA ASP A 36 -8.07 3.62 -18.37
C ASP A 36 -8.76 4.95 -17.98
N ILE A 37 -7.99 5.99 -17.61
CA ILE A 37 -8.47 7.33 -17.25
C ILE A 37 -9.21 8.02 -18.43
N GLU A 38 -8.86 7.70 -19.67
CA GLU A 38 -9.50 8.27 -20.86
C GLU A 38 -10.92 7.78 -21.10
N LYS A 39 -11.34 6.68 -20.44
CA LYS A 39 -12.66 6.06 -20.65
C LYS A 39 -13.60 6.10 -19.45
N LEU A 40 -13.12 6.26 -18.21
CA LEU A 40 -13.96 6.29 -17.00
C LEU A 40 -13.55 7.42 -16.05
N ASN A 41 -14.52 8.25 -15.64
CA ASN A 41 -14.33 9.51 -14.90
C ASN A 41 -13.38 9.38 -13.67
N PRO A 42 -12.16 9.95 -13.74
CA PRO A 42 -11.09 9.79 -12.72
C PRO A 42 -11.43 10.34 -11.34
N PHE A 43 -12.46 11.17 -11.26
CA PHE A 43 -12.90 11.85 -10.04
C PHE A 43 -13.32 10.89 -8.92
N HIS A 44 -14.00 9.79 -9.26
CA HIS A 44 -14.48 8.82 -8.25
C HIS A 44 -13.33 8.11 -7.55
N ILE A 45 -12.23 7.83 -8.26
CA ILE A 45 -11.13 7.04 -7.71
C ILE A 45 -10.29 7.89 -6.76
N ILE A 46 -10.15 9.19 -7.06
CA ILE A 46 -9.56 10.16 -6.13
C ILE A 46 -10.42 10.28 -4.86
N GLY A 47 -11.75 10.36 -5.00
CA GLY A 47 -12.67 10.41 -3.86
C GLY A 47 -12.57 9.17 -2.96
N VAL A 48 -12.55 7.97 -3.55
CA VAL A 48 -12.41 6.71 -2.80
C VAL A 48 -11.02 6.57 -2.16
N ALA A 49 -9.95 6.99 -2.84
CA ALA A 49 -8.60 6.97 -2.28
C ALA A 49 -8.48 7.89 -1.05
N ILE A 50 -9.03 9.10 -1.13
CA ILE A 50 -9.07 10.04 -0.01
C ILE A 50 -9.93 9.49 1.13
N GLY A 51 -11.12 8.94 0.82
CA GLY A 51 -11.99 8.31 1.81
C GLY A 51 -11.32 7.15 2.54
N ALA A 52 -10.63 6.27 1.81
CA ALA A 52 -9.89 5.15 2.38
C ALA A 52 -8.71 5.61 3.26
N ALA A 53 -7.97 6.65 2.84
CA ALA A 53 -6.90 7.23 3.63
C ALA A 53 -7.43 7.86 4.93
N LEU A 54 -8.55 8.58 4.85
CA LEU A 54 -9.19 9.16 6.02
C LEU A 54 -9.69 8.08 6.99
N LEU A 55 -10.35 7.03 6.49
CA LEU A 55 -10.77 5.90 7.30
C LEU A 55 -9.59 5.18 7.98
N PHE A 56 -8.47 5.02 7.27
CA PHE A 56 -7.27 4.44 7.84
C PHE A 56 -6.72 5.28 9.00
N VAL A 57 -6.62 6.60 8.81
CA VAL A 57 -6.18 7.54 9.85
C VAL A 57 -7.13 7.53 11.04
N LEU A 58 -8.45 7.56 10.81
CA LEU A 58 -9.46 7.49 11.87
C LEU A 58 -9.38 6.17 12.63
N GLY A 59 -9.15 5.04 11.94
CA GLY A 59 -8.94 3.74 12.57
C GLY A 59 -7.71 3.71 13.48
N LEU A 60 -6.60 4.34 13.06
CA LEU A 60 -5.42 4.48 13.91
C LEU A 60 -5.67 5.38 15.12
N ILE A 61 -6.39 6.49 14.95
CA ILE A 61 -6.76 7.37 16.05
C ILE A 61 -7.66 6.64 17.06
N ALA A 62 -8.66 5.89 16.58
CA ALA A 62 -9.53 5.09 17.44
C ALA A 62 -8.74 4.01 18.19
N LEU A 63 -7.80 3.35 17.52
CA LEU A 63 -6.91 2.36 18.13
C LEU A 63 -6.06 2.99 19.23
N VAL A 64 -5.44 4.14 18.97
CA VAL A 64 -4.60 4.85 19.95
C VAL A 64 -5.45 5.34 21.12
N ASN A 65 -6.62 5.92 20.84
CA ASN A 65 -7.53 6.34 21.89
C ASN A 65 -7.95 5.16 22.77
N TRP A 66 -8.24 4.01 22.18
CA TRP A 66 -8.54 2.79 22.91
C TRP A 66 -7.36 2.32 23.77
N VAL A 67 -6.13 2.35 23.24
CA VAL A 67 -4.92 2.00 23.99
C VAL A 67 -4.67 2.95 25.15
N VAL A 68 -4.86 4.26 24.97
CA VAL A 68 -4.69 5.28 26.02
C VAL A 68 -5.80 5.20 27.08
N VAL A 69 -7.01 4.83 26.68
CA VAL A 69 -8.16 4.64 27.59
C VAL A 69 -8.02 3.34 28.39
N GLN A 70 -7.11 2.42 28.04
CA GLN A 70 -6.79 1.30 28.92
C GLN A 70 -6.33 1.87 30.27
N PRO A 71 -7.00 1.57 31.39
CA PRO A 71 -6.41 1.81 32.69
C PRO A 71 -5.26 0.80 32.76
N THR A 72 -4.05 1.23 32.43
CA THR A 72 -2.86 0.45 32.73
C THR A 72 -2.75 0.41 34.24
N GLY A 73 -3.47 -0.55 34.83
CA GLY A 73 -3.37 -0.93 36.22
C GLY A 73 -1.97 -1.45 36.46
N LEU A 74 -1.13 -0.56 36.97
CA LEU A 74 -0.06 -0.91 37.88
C LEU A 74 -0.65 -0.93 39.30
#